data_AF-A0A6L8V887-F1
#
_entry.id   AF-A0A6L8V887-F1
#
_cell.length_a   1.000
_cell.length_b   1.000
_cell.length_c   1.000
_cell.angle_alpha   90.00
_cell.angle_beta   90.00
_cell.angle_gamma   90.00
#
_symmetry.space_group_name_H-M   'P 1'
#
loop_
_entity.id
_entity.type
_entity.pdbx_description
1 polymer ?
#
loop_
_entity_poly.entity_id
_entity_poly.type
_entity_poly.pdbx_seq_one_letter_code
_entity_poly.pdbx_strand_id
1 'polypeptide(L)'
;MGKLYWGFKSVSFWLVGVVTLLMLFLGVKGFIVPEAAIRDFGIPLHDVSDKYLVHIKADRDLFIGIFLLALMVLRMRKATLVVMLTSIIMPIIDALLVITHAVDKTPSWIHIGTAVYGLVVGWMLYREERRTQTAETETVSTRTVSAKKISSLDGQI
;
A
#
# COMPACT_ATOMS: atom_id res chain seq x y z
N MET A 1 2.50 1.23 -27.53
CA MET A 1 1.91 1.08 -26.19
C MET A 1 2.43 -0.21 -25.58
N GLY A 2 3.47 -0.14 -24.77
CA GLY A 2 4.11 -1.32 -24.18
C GLY A 2 4.52 -1.02 -22.75
N LYS A 3 3.54 -0.77 -21.90
CA LYS A 3 3.74 -0.64 -20.44
C LYS A 3 3.29 -1.96 -19.83
N LEU A 4 4.15 -2.65 -19.10
CA LEU A 4 3.74 -3.80 -18.29
C LEU A 4 2.67 -3.31 -17.30
N TYR A 5 1.40 -3.53 -17.61
CA TYR A 5 0.30 -3.09 -16.78
C TYR A 5 0.33 -3.88 -15.46
N TRP A 6 0.73 -3.20 -14.38
CA TRP A 6 0.39 -3.66 -13.04
C TRP A 6 -1.14 -3.83 -12.96
N GLY A 7 -1.62 -4.92 -12.35
CA GLY A 7 -3.01 -5.35 -12.55
C GLY A 7 -3.32 -6.75 -12.05
N PHE A 8 -4.47 -7.30 -12.44
CA PHE A 8 -4.97 -8.60 -11.98
C PHE A 8 -4.03 -9.80 -12.21
N LYS A 9 -3.02 -9.69 -13.09
CA LYS A 9 -2.00 -10.73 -13.31
C LYS A 9 -0.80 -10.61 -12.36
N SER A 10 -0.66 -9.49 -11.65
CA SER A 10 0.43 -9.25 -10.71
C SER A 10 0.06 -9.73 -9.32
N VAL A 11 1.00 -10.43 -8.67
CA VAL A 11 0.86 -10.83 -7.27
C VAL A 11 0.83 -9.60 -6.36
N SER A 12 1.66 -8.58 -6.62
CA SER A 12 1.69 -7.37 -5.80
C SER A 12 0.35 -6.61 -5.85
N PHE A 13 -0.38 -6.68 -6.97
CA PHE A 13 -1.72 -6.10 -7.08
C PHE A 13 -2.70 -6.72 -6.09
N TRP A 14 -2.75 -8.05 -6.01
CA TRP A 14 -3.63 -8.74 -5.07
C TRP A 14 -3.19 -8.58 -3.62
N LEU A 15 -1.88 -8.54 -3.35
CA LEU A 15 -1.36 -8.29 -2.00
C LEU A 15 -1.71 -6.88 -1.49
N VAL A 16 -1.68 -5.86 -2.37
CA VAL A 16 -2.23 -4.53 -2.04
C VAL A 16 -3.75 -4.60 -1.87
N GLY A 17 -4.43 -5.41 -2.69
CA GLY A 17 -5.87 -5.67 -2.56
C GLY A 17 -6.27 -6.18 -1.18
N VAL A 18 -5.48 -7.08 -0.58
CA VAL A 18 -5.71 -7.57 0.79
C VAL A 18 -5.69 -6.41 1.80
N VAL A 19 -4.69 -5.52 1.73
CA VAL A 19 -4.61 -4.35 2.61
C VAL A 19 -5.77 -3.39 2.37
N THR A 20 -6.11 -3.18 1.10
CA THR A 20 -7.21 -2.30 0.69
C THR A 20 -8.54 -2.79 1.29
N LEU A 21 -8.83 -4.09 1.15
CA LEU A 21 -10.03 -4.71 1.71
C LEU A 21 -10.02 -4.69 3.25
N LEU A 22 -8.87 -4.93 3.86
CA LEU A 22 -8.71 -4.85 5.31
C LEU A 22 -9.02 -3.43 5.82
N MET A 23 -8.48 -2.39 5.19
CA MET A 23 -8.72 -0.99 5.57
C MET A 23 -10.20 -0.60 5.41
N LEU A 24 -10.84 -1.01 4.31
CA LEU A 24 -12.28 -0.82 4.12
C LEU A 24 -13.10 -1.54 5.20
N PHE A 25 -12.74 -2.80 5.51
CA PHE A 25 -13.40 -3.58 6.55
C PHE A 25 -13.24 -2.94 7.94
N LEU A 26 -12.03 -2.52 8.31
CA LEU A 26 -11.75 -1.88 9.60
C LEU A 26 -12.49 -0.55 9.73
N GLY A 27 -12.50 0.26 8.66
CA GLY A 27 -13.27 1.50 8.63
C GLY A 27 -14.77 1.27 8.83
N VAL A 28 -15.36 0.35 8.08
CA VAL A 28 -16.80 0.01 8.24
C VAL A 28 -17.08 -0.57 9.63
N LYS A 29 -16.26 -1.51 10.10
CA LYS A 29 -16.41 -2.15 11.41
C LYS A 29 -16.32 -1.12 12.55
N GLY A 30 -15.42 -0.15 12.45
CA GLY A 30 -15.25 0.91 13.44
C GLY A 30 -16.48 1.81 13.59
N PHE A 31 -17.26 2.01 12.52
CA PHE A 31 -18.53 2.76 12.59
C PHE A 31 -19.70 1.92 13.08
N ILE A 32 -19.76 0.62 12.74
CA ILE A 32 -20.90 -0.23 13.06
C ILE A 32 -20.79 -0.81 14.48
N VAL A 33 -19.60 -1.25 14.88
CA VAL A 33 -19.33 -1.92 16.17
C VAL A 33 -18.05 -1.37 16.83
N PRO A 34 -18.02 -0.08 17.23
CA PRO A 34 -16.80 0.60 17.69
C PRO A 34 -16.14 -0.07 18.90
N GLU A 35 -16.91 -0.57 19.89
CA GLU A 35 -16.30 -1.19 21.08
C GLU A 35 -15.60 -2.52 20.73
N ALA A 36 -16.16 -3.31 19.82
CA ALA A 36 -15.53 -4.53 19.35
C ALA A 36 -14.31 -4.22 18.47
N ALA A 37 -14.42 -3.22 17.59
CA ALA A 37 -13.33 -2.80 16.71
C ALA A 37 -12.08 -2.41 17.50
N ILE A 38 -12.22 -1.54 18.49
CA ILE A 38 -11.08 -1.02 19.26
C ILE A 38 -10.50 -2.04 20.25
N ARG A 39 -11.34 -2.95 20.77
CA ARG A 39 -10.89 -4.08 21.59
C ARG A 39 -9.96 -4.98 20.81
N ASP A 40 -10.28 -5.28 19.56
CA ASP A 40 -9.44 -6.13 18.69
C ASP A 40 -8.12 -5.44 18.30
N PHE A 41 -8.05 -4.10 18.38
CA PHE A 41 -6.81 -3.34 18.24
C PHE A 41 -5.88 -3.44 19.46
N GLY A 42 -6.39 -3.90 20.61
CA GLY A 42 -5.63 -4.13 21.83
C GLY A 42 -5.69 -3.03 22.89
N ILE A 43 -6.41 -1.93 22.62
CA ILE A 43 -6.58 -0.83 23.58
C ILE A 43 -8.08 -0.56 23.73
N PRO A 44 -8.81 -1.34 24.54
CA PRO A 44 -10.24 -1.14 24.72
C PRO A 44 -10.53 0.26 25.28
N LEU A 45 -11.72 0.80 24.96
CA LEU A 45 -12.16 2.08 25.49
C LEU A 45 -12.20 2.06 27.02
N HIS A 46 -11.78 3.18 27.63
CA HIS A 46 -11.95 3.42 29.06
C HIS A 46 -13.42 3.70 29.41
N ASP A 47 -14.11 4.45 28.54
CA ASP A 47 -15.54 4.75 28.67
C ASP A 47 -16.25 4.54 27.32
N VAL A 48 -17.46 3.96 27.35
CA VAL A 48 -18.27 3.72 26.15
C VAL A 48 -18.75 5.01 25.48
N SER A 49 -18.80 6.12 26.22
CA SER A 49 -19.10 7.45 25.68
C SER A 49 -18.02 7.96 24.73
N ASP A 50 -16.79 7.43 24.79
CA ASP A 50 -15.66 7.83 23.97
C ASP A 50 -15.61 7.15 22.57
N LYS A 51 -16.70 6.48 22.16
CA LYS A 51 -16.80 5.82 20.84
C LYS A 51 -16.50 6.73 19.64
N TYR A 52 -16.64 8.05 19.79
CA TYR A 52 -16.27 9.01 18.75
C TYR A 52 -14.78 8.96 18.41
N LEU A 53 -13.90 8.58 19.35
CA LEU A 53 -12.47 8.37 19.08
C LEU A 53 -12.26 7.20 18.12
N VAL A 54 -13.05 6.13 18.26
CA VAL A 54 -13.02 4.99 17.34
C VAL A 54 -13.52 5.42 15.96
N HIS A 55 -14.54 6.27 15.89
CA HIS A 55 -15.03 6.82 14.62
C HIS A 55 -13.98 7.69 13.89
N ILE A 56 -13.16 8.47 14.62
CA ILE A 56 -12.02 9.27 14.07
C ILE A 56 -10.85 8.39 13.61
N LYS A 57 -10.82 7.12 14.01
CA LYS A 57 -9.92 6.15 13.40
C LYS A 57 -10.57 5.48 12.20
N ALA A 58 -11.85 5.13 12.33
CA ALA A 58 -12.61 4.44 11.32
C ALA A 58 -12.75 5.24 10.02
N ASP A 59 -12.92 6.57 10.09
CA ASP A 59 -12.94 7.45 8.92
C ASP A 59 -11.61 7.42 8.16
N ARG A 60 -10.48 7.43 8.87
CA ARG A 60 -9.13 7.37 8.29
C ARG A 60 -8.89 6.02 7.62
N ASP A 61 -9.21 4.92 8.32
CA ASP A 61 -9.07 3.57 7.78
C ASP A 61 -9.93 3.40 6.52
N LEU A 62 -11.18 3.89 6.53
CA LEU A 62 -12.08 3.87 5.38
C LEU A 62 -11.53 4.73 4.22
N PHE A 63 -11.06 5.94 4.50
CA PHE A 63 -10.47 6.83 3.51
C PHE A 63 -9.24 6.20 2.85
N ILE A 64 -8.33 5.62 3.63
CA ILE A 64 -7.13 4.94 3.12
C ILE A 64 -7.52 3.76 2.24
N GLY A 65 -8.53 2.98 2.65
CA GLY A 65 -9.06 1.88 1.84
C GLY A 65 -9.61 2.35 0.49
N ILE A 66 -10.44 3.40 0.49
CA ILE A 66 -10.99 3.99 -0.75
C ILE A 66 -9.86 4.55 -1.62
N PHE A 67 -8.90 5.24 -1.02
CA PHE A 67 -7.79 5.85 -1.73
C PHE A 67 -6.88 4.79 -2.38
N LEU A 68 -6.51 3.73 -1.66
CA LEU A 68 -5.77 2.60 -2.23
C LEU A 68 -6.56 1.91 -3.34
N LEU A 69 -7.87 1.71 -3.16
CA LEU A 69 -8.73 1.14 -4.20
C LEU A 69 -8.72 2.00 -5.46
N ALA A 70 -8.80 3.32 -5.34
CA ALA A 70 -8.71 4.23 -6.47
C ALA A 70 -7.36 4.10 -7.19
N LEU A 71 -6.24 4.09 -6.46
CA LEU A 71 -4.91 3.88 -7.06
C LEU A 71 -4.78 2.52 -7.76
N MET A 72 -5.39 1.47 -7.19
CA MET A 72 -5.49 0.15 -7.80
C MET A 72 -6.32 0.17 -9.07
N VAL A 73 -7.50 0.77 -9.08
CA VAL A 73 -8.36 0.84 -10.28
C VAL A 73 -7.66 1.62 -11.40
N LEU A 74 -7.02 2.74 -11.05
CA LEU A 74 -6.25 3.59 -11.97
C LEU A 74 -4.89 3.01 -12.37
N ARG A 75 -4.50 1.85 -11.82
CA ARG A 75 -3.22 1.17 -12.08
C ARG A 75 -1.99 2.03 -11.78
N MET A 76 -2.09 2.92 -10.79
CA MET A 76 -1.02 3.84 -10.40
C MET A 76 0.00 3.16 -9.47
N ARG A 77 0.78 2.21 -10.00
CA ARG A 77 1.73 1.40 -9.20
C ARG A 77 2.72 2.25 -8.39
N LYS A 78 3.36 3.25 -9.01
CA LYS A 78 4.34 4.10 -8.33
C LYS A 78 3.72 4.89 -7.17
N ALA A 79 2.51 5.43 -7.34
CA ALA A 79 1.79 6.09 -6.26
C ALA A 79 1.42 5.10 -5.15
N THR A 80 0.93 3.92 -5.53
CA THR A 80 0.62 2.82 -4.60
C THR A 80 1.84 2.43 -3.76
N LEU A 81 3.02 2.32 -4.38
CA LEU A 81 4.28 2.03 -3.69
C LEU A 81 4.57 3.07 -2.59
N VAL A 82 4.48 4.36 -2.93
CA VAL A 82 4.74 5.45 -1.97
C VAL A 82 3.75 5.39 -0.81
N VAL A 83 2.45 5.25 -1.11
CA VAL A 83 1.40 5.16 -0.10
C VAL A 83 1.60 3.93 0.79
N MET A 84 1.86 2.76 0.21
CA MET A 84 2.13 1.53 0.97
C MET A 84 3.32 1.71 1.92
N LEU A 85 4.46 2.21 1.44
CA LEU A 85 5.65 2.37 2.29
C LEU A 85 5.45 3.41 3.41
N THR A 86 4.84 4.54 3.10
CA THR A 86 4.56 5.58 4.12
C THR A 86 3.52 5.11 5.12
N SER A 87 2.54 4.30 4.69
CA SER A 87 1.47 3.81 5.54
C SER A 87 1.94 2.85 6.64
N ILE A 88 3.11 2.21 6.48
CA ILE A 88 3.72 1.31 7.47
C ILE A 88 3.99 2.01 8.81
N ILE A 89 4.13 3.34 8.79
CA ILE A 89 4.28 4.13 10.00
C ILE A 89 3.07 3.93 10.94
N MET A 90 1.85 3.80 10.40
CA MET A 90 0.65 3.61 11.20
C MET A 90 0.70 2.33 12.06
N PRO A 91 0.86 1.11 11.50
CA PRO A 91 0.93 -0.10 12.31
C PRO A 91 2.18 -0.13 13.22
N ILE A 92 3.28 0.56 12.90
CA ILE A 92 4.40 0.71 13.83
C ILE A 92 3.97 1.50 15.07
N ILE A 93 3.30 2.64 14.87
CA ILE A 93 2.78 3.46 15.97
C ILE A 93 1.73 2.68 16.75
N ASP A 94 0.82 1.96 16.09
CA ASP A 94 -0.20 1.13 16.74
C ASP A 94 0.44 0.04 17.62
N ALA A 95 1.48 -0.64 17.13
CA ALA A 95 2.24 -1.61 17.91
C ALA A 95 2.86 -0.97 19.17
N LEU A 96 3.49 0.19 19.01
CA LEU A 96 4.09 0.92 20.13
C LEU A 96 3.03 1.34 21.15
N LEU A 97 1.88 1.83 20.71
CA LEU A 97 0.77 2.22 21.59
C LEU A 97 0.26 1.02 22.41
N VAL A 98 0.09 -0.15 21.79
CA VAL A 98 -0.31 -1.37 22.51
C VAL A 98 0.75 -1.79 23.51
N ILE A 99 2.02 -1.83 23.11
CA ILE A 99 3.13 -2.26 24.01
C ILE A 99 3.26 -1.34 25.23
N THR A 100 2.95 -0.05 25.06
CA THR A 100 3.13 0.99 26.08
C THR A 100 1.92 1.13 27.00
N HIS A 101 0.70 1.02 26.48
CA HIS A 101 -0.52 1.36 27.23
C HIS A 101 -1.44 0.17 27.51
N ALA A 102 -1.37 -0.92 26.73
CA ALA A 102 -2.28 -2.03 26.91
C ALA A 102 -1.86 -2.93 28.09
N VAL A 103 -2.88 -3.45 28.80
CA VAL A 103 -2.68 -4.47 29.84
C VAL A 103 -2.25 -5.79 29.20
N ASP A 104 -2.93 -6.20 28.12
CA ASP A 104 -2.52 -7.33 27.27
C ASP A 104 -1.78 -6.80 26.03
N LYS A 105 -0.52 -7.22 25.89
CA LYS A 105 0.36 -6.80 24.80
C LYS A 105 0.31 -7.74 23.60
N THR A 106 -0.37 -8.88 23.71
CA THR A 106 -0.51 -9.87 22.63
C THR A 106 -0.99 -9.26 21.31
N PRO A 107 -1.94 -8.30 21.30
CA PRO A 107 -2.36 -7.62 20.06
C PRO A 107 -1.27 -6.80 19.37
N SER A 108 -0.13 -6.49 20.01
CA SER A 108 0.96 -5.79 19.32
C SER A 108 1.52 -6.60 18.13
N TRP A 109 1.41 -7.94 18.16
CA TRP A 109 1.90 -8.81 17.10
C TRP A 109 1.13 -8.68 15.79
N ILE A 110 -0.17 -8.37 15.82
CA ILE A 110 -0.92 -8.13 14.58
C ILE A 110 -0.44 -6.84 13.89
N HIS A 111 -0.06 -5.83 14.66
CA HIS A 111 0.46 -4.57 14.17
C HIS A 111 1.87 -4.74 13.60
N ILE A 112 2.76 -5.42 14.33
CA ILE A 112 4.12 -5.76 13.85
C ILE A 112 4.04 -6.59 12.58
N GLY A 113 3.17 -7.61 12.55
CA GLY A 113 2.94 -8.43 11.36
C GLY A 113 2.46 -7.62 10.16
N THR A 114 1.56 -6.66 10.38
CA THR A 114 1.06 -5.75 9.35
C THR A 114 2.17 -4.84 8.81
N ALA A 115 3.04 -4.31 9.68
CA ALA A 115 4.19 -3.51 9.26
C ALA A 115 5.17 -4.32 8.41
N VAL A 116 5.49 -5.55 8.83
CA VAL A 116 6.36 -6.46 8.07
C VAL A 116 5.74 -6.83 6.72
N TYR A 117 4.44 -7.13 6.70
CA TYR A 117 3.70 -7.40 5.48
C TYR A 117 3.79 -6.20 4.51
N GLY A 118 3.55 -4.98 5.02
CA GLY A 118 3.67 -3.75 4.23
C GLY A 118 5.06 -3.55 3.63
N LEU A 119 6.13 -3.86 4.40
CA LEU A 119 7.51 -3.79 3.90
C LEU A 119 7.76 -4.78 2.76
N VAL A 120 7.27 -6.01 2.89
CA VAL A 120 7.39 -7.04 1.85
C VAL A 120 6.65 -6.60 0.57
N VAL A 121 5.40 -6.15 0.69
CA VAL A 121 4.61 -5.67 -0.46
C VAL A 121 5.25 -4.44 -1.10
N GLY A 122 5.70 -3.48 -0.29
CA GLY A 122 6.42 -2.30 -0.76
C GLY A 122 7.71 -2.67 -1.51
N TRP A 123 8.48 -3.63 -1.00
CA TRP A 123 9.66 -4.14 -1.68
C TRP A 123 9.33 -4.79 -3.02
N MET A 124 8.26 -5.57 -3.10
CA MET A 124 7.80 -6.17 -4.36
C MET A 124 7.41 -5.10 -5.39
N LEU A 125 6.61 -4.12 -4.97
CA LEU A 125 6.21 -2.98 -5.83
C LEU A 125 7.44 -2.19 -6.32
N TYR A 126 8.42 -1.96 -5.44
CA TYR A 126 9.68 -1.29 -5.81
C TYR A 126 10.45 -2.09 -6.86
N ARG A 127 10.59 -3.41 -6.68
CA ARG A 127 11.29 -4.28 -7.64
C ARG A 127 10.61 -4.27 -9.01
N GLU A 128 9.28 -4.32 -9.06
CA GLU A 128 8.50 -4.25 -10.30
C GLU A 128 8.67 -2.89 -11.00
N GLU A 129 8.70 -1.81 -10.23
CA GLU A 129 8.92 -0.45 -10.74
C GLU A 129 10.31 -0.29 -11.34
N ARG A 130 11.35 -0.80 -10.67
CA ARG A 130 12.73 -0.79 -11.18
C ARG A 130 12.88 -1.58 -12.48
N ARG A 131 12.28 -2.77 -12.56
CA ARG A 131 12.30 -3.60 -13.79
C ARG A 131 11.68 -2.87 -14.98
N THR A 132 10.59 -2.15 -14.75
CA THR A 132 9.89 -1.40 -15.79
C THR A 132 10.76 -0.24 -16.29
N GLN A 133 11.41 0.49 -15.38
CA GLN A 133 12.32 1.59 -15.73
C GLN A 133 13.53 1.11 -16.53
N THR A 134 14.15 -0.01 -16.15
CA THR A 134 15.27 -0.60 -16.89
C THR A 134 14.86 -0.99 -18.32
N ALA A 135 13.74 -1.68 -18.48
CA ALA A 135 13.23 -2.10 -19.79
C ALA A 135 12.89 -0.92 -20.71
N GLU A 136 12.28 0.15 -20.16
CA GLU A 136 12.02 1.38 -20.91
C GLU A 136 13.33 2.06 -21.36
N THR A 137 14.34 2.11 -20.48
CA THR A 137 15.65 2.70 -20.79
C THR A 137 16.38 1.93 -21.90
N GLU A 138 16.40 0.59 -21.83
CA GLU A 138 16.99 -0.27 -22.86
C GLU A 138 16.29 -0.09 -24.21
N THR A 139 14.95 -0.08 -24.21
CA THR A 139 14.15 0.09 -25.44
C THR A 139 14.40 1.45 -26.10
N VAL A 140 14.49 2.52 -25.30
CA VAL A 140 14.81 3.87 -25.80
C VAL A 140 16.20 3.88 -26.41
N SER A 141 17.20 3.34 -25.71
CA SER A 141 18.60 3.24 -26.18
C SER A 141 18.71 2.49 -27.51
N THR A 142 18.07 1.33 -27.65
CA THR A 142 18.08 0.56 -28.91
C THR A 142 17.48 1.35 -30.07
N ARG A 143 16.38 2.08 -29.82
CA ARG A 143 15.74 2.92 -30.85
C ARG A 143 16.62 4.09 -31.28
N THR A 144 17.27 4.79 -30.35
CA THR A 144 18.20 5.88 -30.68
C THR A 144 19.41 5.37 -31.47
N VAL A 145 19.98 4.23 -31.08
CA VAL A 145 21.08 3.61 -31.83
C VAL A 145 20.65 3.24 -33.25
N SER A 146 19.47 2.62 -33.41
CA SER A 146 18.95 2.26 -34.73
C SER A 146 18.66 3.49 -35.59
N ALA A 147 18.08 4.55 -35.04
CA ALA A 147 17.81 5.79 -35.77
C ALA A 147 19.10 6.48 -36.23
N LYS A 148 20.13 6.52 -35.36
CA LYS A 148 21.45 7.07 -35.71
C LYS A 148 22.11 6.28 -36.84
N LYS A 149 21.99 4.95 -36.83
CA LYS A 149 22.52 4.08 -37.90
C LYS A 149 21.85 4.37 -39.25
N ILE A 150 20.52 4.53 -39.27
CA ILE A 150 19.77 4.84 -40.50
C ILE A 150 20.21 6.20 -41.07
N SER A 151 20.24 7.25 -40.24
CA SER A 151 20.69 8.58 -40.67
C SER A 151 22.12 8.59 -41.22
N SER A 152 23.02 7.75 -40.69
CA SER A 152 24.39 7.66 -41.18
C SER A 152 24.55 6.95 -42.53
N LEU A 153 23.55 6.15 -42.93
CA LEU A 153 23.53 5.46 -44.23
C LEU A 153 22.98 6.39 -45.32
N ASP A 154 21.95 7.20 -45.01
CA ASP A 154 21.37 8.15 -45.96
C ASP A 154 22.32 9.30 -46.32
N GLY A 155 23.25 9.68 -45.43
CA GLY A 155 24.27 10.70 -45.70
C GLY A 155 25.48 10.21 -46.52
N GLN A 156 25.51 8.93 -46.94
CA GLN A 156 26.59 8.33 -47.74
C GLN A 156 26.20 8.06 -49.20
N ILE A 157 24.99 8.46 -49.62
CA ILE A 157 24.46 8.38 -50.99
C ILE A 157 24.34 9.80 -51.54
#